data_AF-A0A940VWI5-F1
#
_entry.id   AF-A0A940VWI5-F1
#
_cell.length_a   1.000
_cell.length_b   1.000
_cell.length_c   1.000
_cell.angle_alpha   90.00
_cell.angle_beta   90.00
_cell.angle_gamma   90.00
#
_symmetry.space_group_name_H-M   'P 1'
#
loop_
_entity.id
_entity.type
_entity.pdbx_description
1 polymer ?
#
loop_
_entity_poly.entity_id
_entity_poly.type
_entity_poly.pdbx_seq_one_letter_code
_entity_poly.pdbx_strand_id
1 'polypeptide(L)'
;METKLNNSLTARFGSQSLALANGLFLDADGILGAKLSWKADNTNDIELFVGRDTQSDVDTEYEASTDPSRKLAYFNWKHSLGKSNVGVYAARQEKYNNGTALEQDRFWSVYGSYALSHLATLGYECVRNTTTGVTGHVAELSFGKAKNIGEWKHTVTYLNAPQGLSRGSFV
;
A
#
# COMPACT_ATOMS: atom_id res chain seq x y z
N MET A 1 5.06 13.21 12.31
CA MET A 1 4.16 14.10 13.06
C MET A 1 2.76 13.98 12.49
N GLU A 2 1.76 13.69 13.33
CA GLU A 2 0.34 13.62 12.96
C GLU A 2 -0.37 14.88 13.45
N THR A 3 -1.27 15.43 12.63
CA THR A 3 -2.09 16.58 12.97
C THR A 3 -3.53 16.31 12.54
N LYS A 4 -4.44 16.32 13.51
CA LYS A 4 -5.88 16.24 13.25
C LYS A 4 -6.37 17.63 12.88
N LEU A 5 -6.84 17.81 11.64
CA LEU A 5 -7.35 19.08 11.16
C LEU A 5 -8.80 19.28 11.59
N ASN A 6 -9.57 18.19 11.69
CA ASN A 6 -10.88 18.12 12.36
C ASN A 6 -11.21 16.64 12.70
N ASN A 7 -12.43 16.34 13.14
CA ASN A 7 -12.86 14.98 13.53
C ASN A 7 -12.83 13.94 12.40
N SER A 8 -12.82 14.38 11.13
CA SER A 8 -12.84 13.50 9.96
C SER A 8 -11.57 13.57 9.10
N LEU A 9 -10.71 14.57 9.28
CA LEU A 9 -9.54 14.84 8.46
C LEU A 9 -8.26 14.80 9.29
N THR A 10 -7.34 13.92 8.89
CA THR A 10 -6.03 13.73 9.53
C THR A 10 -4.92 13.92 8.51
N ALA A 11 -3.91 14.72 8.85
CA ALA A 11 -2.71 14.89 8.06
C ALA A 11 -1.51 14.32 8.80
N ARG A 12 -0.62 13.63 8.09
CA ARG A 12 0.61 13.05 8.63
C ARG A 12 1.78 13.44 7.75
N PHE A 13 2.85 13.91 8.38
CA PHE A 13 4.09 14.30 7.71
C PHE A 13 5.28 13.62 8.37
N GLY A 14 6.23 13.17 7.56
CA GLY A 14 7.46 12.53 8.04
C GLY A 14 7.60 11.08 7.56
N SER A 15 8.57 10.38 8.15
CA SER A 15 8.78 8.95 7.90
C SER A 15 7.66 8.14 8.54
N GLN A 16 7.08 7.21 7.79
CA GLN A 16 5.94 6.40 8.22
C GLN A 16 5.87 5.07 7.48
N SER A 17 5.38 4.05 8.16
CA SER A 17 4.92 2.81 7.53
C SER A 17 3.67 3.07 6.69
N LEU A 18 3.65 2.52 5.49
CA LEU A 18 2.52 2.57 4.57
C LEU A 18 2.20 1.16 4.10
N ALA A 19 0.98 0.72 4.41
CA ALA A 19 0.37 -0.47 3.82
C ALA A 19 -0.90 -0.02 3.11
N LEU A 20 -0.98 -0.27 1.81
CA LEU A 20 -2.14 0.02 0.97
C LEU A 20 -2.82 -1.29 0.58
N ALA A 21 -4.13 -1.40 0.84
CA ALA A 21 -4.91 -2.60 0.58
C ALA A 21 -4.26 -3.87 1.21
N ASN A 22 -3.96 -4.89 0.41
CA ASN A 22 -3.30 -6.12 0.87
C ASN A 22 -1.78 -6.09 0.58
N GLY A 23 -1.22 -4.91 0.27
CA GLY A 23 0.21 -4.71 0.14
C GLY A 23 0.80 -5.13 -1.21
N LEU A 24 -0.01 -5.41 -2.23
CA LEU A 24 0.53 -5.85 -3.53
C LEU A 24 1.31 -4.75 -4.26
N PHE A 25 0.92 -3.49 -4.09
CA PHE A 25 1.63 -2.33 -4.63
C PHE A 25 2.55 -1.65 -3.60
N LEU A 26 2.06 -1.51 -2.37
CA LEU A 26 2.72 -0.73 -1.32
C LEU A 26 2.50 -1.37 0.04
N ASP A 27 3.55 -2.00 0.54
CA ASP A 27 3.71 -2.40 1.94
C ASP A 27 5.18 -2.17 2.29
N ALA A 28 5.46 -1.06 2.97
CA ALA A 28 6.81 -0.61 3.22
C ALA A 28 6.89 0.26 4.47
N ASP A 29 8.03 0.14 5.14
CA ASP A 29 8.38 0.94 6.30
C ASP A 29 9.26 2.12 5.92
N GLY A 30 9.25 3.17 6.73
CA GLY A 30 10.23 4.26 6.61
C GLY A 30 10.00 5.27 5.48
N ILE A 31 8.93 5.16 4.69
CA ILE A 31 8.64 6.08 3.57
C ILE A 31 8.45 7.50 4.10
N LEU A 32 9.22 8.45 3.55
CA LEU A 32 9.14 9.86 3.90
C LEU A 32 8.10 10.57 3.02
N GLY A 33 7.06 11.14 3.62
CA GLY A 33 6.08 11.90 2.84
C GLY A 33 5.00 12.60 3.63
N ALA A 34 3.96 13.01 2.91
CA ALA A 34 2.75 13.63 3.41
C ALA A 34 1.55 12.74 3.06
N LYS A 35 0.76 12.37 4.07
CA LYS A 35 -0.46 11.59 3.95
C LYS A 35 -1.63 12.40 4.47
N LEU A 36 -2.72 12.44 3.72
CA LEU A 36 -3.99 13.02 4.11
C LEU A 36 -5.04 11.91 4.11
N SER A 37 -5.71 11.71 5.24
CA SER A 37 -6.79 10.73 5.39
C SER A 37 -8.07 11.46 5.78
N TRP A 38 -9.14 11.22 5.04
CA TRP A 38 -10.44 11.85 5.21
C TRP A 38 -11.56 10.81 5.31
N LYS A 39 -12.31 10.85 6.40
CA LYS A 39 -13.59 10.14 6.53
C LYS A 39 -14.70 11.02 5.99
N ALA A 40 -15.08 10.81 4.73
CA ALA A 40 -16.12 11.60 4.10
C ALA A 40 -17.48 11.39 4.79
N ASP A 41 -17.77 10.15 5.20
CA ASP A 41 -18.92 9.78 6.02
C ASP A 41 -18.62 8.48 6.82
N ASN A 42 -19.65 7.85 7.39
CA ASN A 42 -19.52 6.62 8.19
C ASN A 42 -19.08 5.38 7.39
N THR A 43 -19.13 5.45 6.06
CA THR A 43 -18.86 4.34 5.14
C THR A 43 -17.71 4.62 4.20
N ASN A 44 -17.39 5.88 3.91
CA ASN A 44 -16.41 6.30 2.93
C ASN A 44 -15.15 6.89 3.57
N ASP A 45 -14.02 6.25 3.30
CA ASP A 45 -12.68 6.73 3.64
C ASP A 45 -11.93 7.10 2.35
N ILE A 46 -11.28 8.25 2.34
CA ILE A 46 -10.40 8.73 1.25
C ILE A 46 -9.00 8.92 1.81
N GLU A 47 -8.00 8.55 1.04
CA GLU A 47 -6.60 8.73 1.41
C GLU A 47 -5.79 9.24 0.22
N LEU A 48 -4.95 10.23 0.49
CA LEU A 48 -4.01 10.81 -0.45
C LEU A 48 -2.62 10.72 0.14
N PHE A 49 -1.65 10.38 -0.68
CA PHE A 49 -0.26 10.35 -0.27
C PHE A 49 0.65 10.88 -1.38
N VAL A 50 1.67 11.61 -0.96
CA VAL A 50 2.82 11.97 -1.79
C VAL A 50 4.08 11.84 -0.95
N GLY A 51 5.10 11.19 -1.49
CA GLY A 51 6.34 11.00 -0.77
C GLY A 51 7.43 10.38 -1.61
N ARG A 52 8.49 9.99 -0.92
CA ARG A 52 9.64 9.32 -1.49
C ARG A 52 10.01 8.13 -0.62
N ASP A 53 10.32 7.04 -1.30
CA ASP A 53 11.05 5.95 -0.71
C ASP A 53 12.55 6.22 -0.92
N THR A 54 13.27 6.26 0.21
CA THR A 54 14.72 6.45 0.27
C THR A 54 15.41 5.23 0.86
N GLN A 55 14.69 4.12 1.06
CA GLN A 55 15.32 2.87 1.42
C GLN A 55 16.04 2.36 0.17
N SER A 56 17.37 2.43 0.24
CA SER A 56 18.29 1.86 -0.72
C SER A 56 17.94 0.39 -0.95
N ASP A 57 17.92 -0.05 -2.22
CA ASP A 57 17.97 -1.48 -2.58
C ASP A 57 19.35 -2.03 -2.11
N VAL A 58 19.53 -2.28 -0.81
CA VAL A 58 20.78 -2.80 -0.23
C VAL A 58 20.83 -4.31 -0.45
N ASP A 59 21.08 -4.72 -1.69
CA ASP A 59 21.38 -6.13 -1.99
C ASP A 59 22.64 -6.32 -2.87
N THR A 60 23.40 -5.26 -3.13
CA THR A 60 24.72 -5.40 -3.77
C THR A 60 25.74 -4.48 -3.12
N GLU A 61 26.70 -5.10 -2.43
CA GLU A 61 27.81 -4.53 -1.67
C GLU A 61 28.84 -3.74 -2.52
N TYR A 62 28.53 -3.41 -3.77
CA TYR A 62 29.45 -2.78 -4.72
C TYR A 62 28.68 -1.91 -5.71
N GLU A 63 28.41 -0.65 -5.32
CA GLU A 63 28.45 0.55 -6.18
C GLU A 63 27.81 1.74 -5.43
N ALA A 64 28.62 2.41 -4.62
CA ALA A 64 28.29 3.74 -4.13
C ALA A 64 28.43 4.75 -5.30
N SER A 65 27.38 5.01 -6.07
CA SER A 65 27.28 6.31 -6.78
C SER A 65 25.91 6.75 -7.31
N THR A 66 24.85 5.94 -7.31
CA THR A 66 23.56 6.38 -7.88
C THR A 66 22.36 5.77 -7.16
N ASP A 67 22.05 6.29 -5.96
CA ASP A 67 20.93 5.81 -5.16
C ASP A 67 19.57 6.15 -5.83
N PRO A 68 18.83 5.15 -6.35
CA PRO A 68 17.63 5.44 -7.12
C PRO A 68 16.47 5.80 -6.19
N SER A 69 16.27 7.10 -5.95
CA SER A 69 15.10 7.55 -5.17
C SER A 69 13.80 7.24 -5.93
N ARG A 70 12.81 6.67 -5.24
CA ARG A 70 11.49 6.42 -5.81
C ARG A 70 10.50 7.43 -5.27
N LYS A 71 9.87 8.23 -6.14
CA LYS A 71 8.74 9.07 -5.75
C LYS A 71 7.45 8.27 -5.87
N LEU A 72 6.60 8.40 -4.88
CA LEU A 72 5.35 7.67 -4.76
C LEU A 72 4.22 8.65 -4.53
N ALA A 73 3.13 8.49 -5.27
CA ALA A 73 1.90 9.21 -5.02
C ALA A 73 0.72 8.27 -5.22
N TYR A 74 -0.30 8.38 -4.38
CA TYR A 74 -1.56 7.66 -4.59
C TYR A 74 -2.76 8.43 -4.10
N PHE A 75 -3.90 8.10 -4.71
CA PHE A 75 -5.24 8.37 -4.22
C PHE A 75 -5.93 7.04 -4.00
N ASN A 76 -6.54 6.87 -2.84
CA ASN A 76 -7.29 5.69 -2.46
C ASN A 76 -8.68 6.08 -1.96
N TRP A 77 -9.69 5.30 -2.35
CA TRP A 77 -11.04 5.40 -1.84
C TRP A 77 -11.51 4.02 -1.39
N LYS A 78 -12.07 3.96 -0.18
CA LYS A 78 -12.60 2.74 0.44
C LYS A 78 -14.04 2.98 0.89
N HIS A 79 -14.90 2.04 0.57
CA HIS A 79 -16.29 2.00 0.99
C HIS A 79 -16.56 0.78 1.88
N SER A 80 -17.25 0.99 3.00
CA SER A 80 -17.60 -0.04 3.99
C SER A 80 -19.04 -0.51 3.80
N LEU A 81 -19.21 -1.82 3.61
CA LEU A 81 -20.47 -2.51 3.35
C LEU A 81 -20.74 -3.53 4.48
N GLY A 82 -21.03 -3.05 5.68
CA GLY A 82 -21.32 -3.89 6.85
C GLY A 82 -20.16 -4.84 7.21
N LYS A 83 -20.24 -6.10 6.78
CA LYS A 83 -19.19 -7.13 6.98
C LYS A 83 -18.08 -7.08 5.92
N SER A 84 -18.19 -6.21 4.94
CA SER A 84 -17.23 -6.08 3.83
C SER A 84 -16.70 -4.67 3.70
N ASN A 85 -15.62 -4.53 2.96
CA ASN A 85 -15.22 -3.29 2.32
C ASN A 85 -14.79 -3.57 0.89
N VAL A 86 -14.93 -2.55 0.06
CA VAL A 86 -14.37 -2.49 -1.29
C VAL A 86 -13.62 -1.18 -1.43
N GLY A 87 -12.60 -1.16 -2.27
CA GLY A 87 -11.89 0.06 -2.55
C GLY A 87 -11.19 0.02 -3.88
N VAL A 88 -10.79 1.21 -4.30
CA VAL A 88 -10.00 1.42 -5.50
C VAL A 88 -8.91 2.43 -5.19
N TYR A 89 -7.76 2.26 -5.82
CA TYR A 89 -6.74 3.28 -5.79
C TYR A 89 -6.11 3.48 -7.17
N ALA A 90 -5.63 4.70 -7.37
CA ALA A 90 -4.76 5.07 -8.47
C ALA A 90 -3.44 5.54 -7.88
N ALA A 91 -2.33 5.00 -8.39
CA ALA A 91 -1.01 5.33 -7.89
C ALA A 91 -0.04 5.64 -9.03
N ARG A 92 1.02 6.35 -8.70
CA ARG A 92 2.15 6.64 -9.59
C ARG A 92 3.44 6.39 -8.84
N GLN A 93 4.38 5.74 -9.54
CA GLN A 93 5.74 5.58 -9.08
C GLN A 93 6.69 6.16 -10.13
N GLU A 94 7.67 6.94 -9.68
CA GLU A 94 8.73 7.46 -10.53
C GLU A 94 10.09 7.07 -9.96
N LYS A 95 10.88 6.32 -10.73
CA LYS A 95 12.26 5.99 -10.37
C LYS A 95 13.19 7.05 -10.96
N TYR A 96 14.06 7.62 -10.13
CA TYR A 96 15.03 8.62 -10.56
C TYR A 96 16.45 8.10 -10.41
N ASN A 97 17.35 8.53 -11.30
CA ASN A 97 18.79 8.41 -11.12
C ASN A 97 19.44 9.75 -11.47
N ASN A 98 20.20 10.34 -10.55
CA ASN A 98 20.87 11.63 -10.70
C ASN A 98 19.97 12.75 -11.24
N GLY A 99 18.72 12.82 -10.75
CA GLY A 99 17.74 13.82 -11.16
C GLY A 99 17.01 13.53 -12.49
N THR A 100 17.39 12.47 -13.21
CA THR A 100 16.72 12.03 -14.43
C THR A 100 15.69 10.95 -14.12
N ALA A 101 14.46 11.09 -14.61
CA ALA A 101 13.43 10.06 -14.46
C ALA A 101 13.76 8.87 -15.38
N LEU A 102 13.92 7.68 -14.79
CA LEU A 102 14.17 6.42 -15.51
C LEU A 102 12.87 5.71 -15.88
N GLU A 103 11.94 5.65 -14.95
CA GLU A 103 10.68 4.90 -15.09
C GLU A 103 9.54 5.74 -14.51
N GLN A 104 8.38 5.68 -15.17
CA GLN A 104 7.16 6.36 -14.73
C GLN A 104 5.97 5.41 -14.85
N ASP A 105 5.75 4.64 -13.80
CA ASP A 105 4.68 3.68 -13.76
C ASP A 105 3.41 4.28 -13.16
N ARG A 106 2.28 3.84 -13.71
CA ARG A 106 0.95 4.20 -13.24
C ARG A 106 0.20 2.92 -12.90
N PHE A 107 -0.51 2.93 -11.78
CA PHE A 107 -1.19 1.77 -11.26
C PHE A 107 -2.65 2.07 -11.01
N TRP A 108 -3.50 1.09 -11.29
CA TRP A 108 -4.89 1.07 -10.91
C TRP A 108 -5.18 -0.21 -10.17
N SER A 109 -5.99 -0.12 -9.12
CA SER A 109 -6.33 -1.28 -8.32
C SER A 109 -7.79 -1.32 -7.93
N VAL A 110 -8.27 -2.54 -7.77
CA VAL A 110 -9.51 -2.86 -7.08
C VAL A 110 -9.19 -3.86 -5.98
N TYR A 111 -9.75 -3.64 -4.80
CA TYR A 111 -9.52 -4.50 -3.65
C TYR A 111 -10.77 -4.57 -2.79
N GLY A 112 -10.78 -5.53 -1.88
CA GLY A 112 -11.82 -5.62 -0.87
C GLY A 112 -11.55 -6.71 0.12
N SER A 113 -12.37 -6.73 1.16
CA SER A 113 -12.39 -7.83 2.12
C SER A 113 -13.80 -8.11 2.61
N TYR A 114 -14.00 -9.33 3.08
CA TYR A 114 -15.25 -9.82 3.61
C TYR A 114 -15.00 -10.66 4.86
N ALA A 115 -15.67 -10.32 5.96
CA ALA A 115 -15.68 -11.11 7.18
C ALA A 115 -16.61 -12.33 7.01
N LEU A 116 -16.01 -13.48 6.73
CA LEU A 116 -16.70 -14.78 6.67
C LEU A 116 -17.27 -15.16 8.04
N SER A 117 -16.55 -14.84 9.11
CA SER A 117 -16.98 -15.04 10.49
C SER A 117 -16.32 -14.01 11.42
N HIS A 118 -16.61 -14.09 12.73
CA HIS A 118 -15.93 -13.27 13.73
C HIS A 118 -14.42 -13.55 13.87
N LEU A 119 -13.93 -14.65 13.28
CA LEU A 119 -12.54 -15.10 13.29
C LEU A 119 -11.95 -15.25 11.90
N ALA A 120 -12.72 -15.09 10.82
CA ALA A 120 -12.23 -15.36 9.46
C ALA A 120 -12.54 -14.20 8.52
N THR A 121 -11.52 -13.71 7.83
CA THR A 121 -11.63 -12.64 6.83
C THR A 121 -10.96 -13.07 5.55
N LEU A 122 -11.68 -12.93 4.44
CA LEU A 122 -11.14 -13.04 3.09
C LEU A 122 -10.80 -11.64 2.59
N GLY A 123 -9.60 -11.44 2.07
CA GLY A 123 -9.17 -10.22 1.38
C GLY A 123 -8.77 -10.55 -0.05
N TYR A 124 -8.94 -9.59 -0.96
CA TYR A 124 -8.41 -9.67 -2.32
C TYR A 124 -7.93 -8.30 -2.77
N GLU A 125 -6.95 -8.29 -3.65
CA GLU A 125 -6.49 -7.11 -4.36
C GLU A 125 -6.00 -7.51 -5.75
N CYS A 126 -6.31 -6.65 -6.74
CA CYS A 126 -5.89 -6.79 -8.13
C CYS A 126 -5.30 -5.46 -8.56
N VAL A 127 -4.03 -5.47 -8.98
CA VAL A 127 -3.30 -4.27 -9.38
C VAL A 127 -2.86 -4.41 -10.82
N ARG A 128 -3.10 -3.37 -11.61
CA ARG A 128 -2.62 -3.27 -12.98
C ARG A 128 -1.67 -2.10 -13.11
N ASN A 129 -0.45 -2.36 -13.59
CA ASN A 129 0.43 -1.33 -14.12
C ASN A 129 -0.11 -0.95 -15.51
N THR A 130 -0.67 0.24 -15.64
CA THR A 130 -1.25 0.74 -16.90
C THR A 130 -0.19 1.27 -17.87
N THR A 131 1.05 1.45 -17.42
CA THR A 131 2.21 1.77 -18.27
C THR A 131 2.70 0.54 -19.01
N THR A 132 2.89 -0.59 -18.32
CA THR A 132 3.46 -1.83 -18.89
C THR A 132 2.41 -2.87 -19.29
N GLY A 133 1.17 -2.74 -18.83
CA GLY A 133 0.09 -3.69 -19.06
C GLY A 133 0.09 -4.89 -18.10
N VAL A 134 1.10 -5.01 -17.23
CA VAL A 134 1.24 -6.10 -16.25
C VAL A 134 0.12 -6.03 -15.20
N THR A 135 -0.41 -7.19 -14.81
CA THR A 135 -1.46 -7.32 -13.79
C THR A 135 -1.06 -8.37 -12.75
N GLY A 136 -1.33 -8.09 -11.49
CA GLY A 136 -1.04 -8.97 -10.37
C GLY A 136 -2.22 -9.08 -9.44
N HIS A 137 -2.21 -10.14 -8.65
CA HIS A 137 -3.31 -10.53 -7.79
C HIS A 137 -2.78 -11.02 -6.45
N VAL A 138 -3.49 -10.67 -5.39
CA VAL A 138 -3.30 -11.27 -4.07
C VAL A 138 -4.67 -11.60 -3.49
N ALA A 139 -4.75 -12.76 -2.86
CA ALA A 139 -5.92 -13.17 -2.07
C ALA A 139 -5.44 -13.72 -0.73
N GLU A 140 -6.05 -13.26 0.35
CA GLU A 140 -5.64 -13.61 1.71
C GLU A 140 -6.82 -14.16 2.48
N LEU A 141 -6.62 -15.31 3.13
CA LEU A 141 -7.57 -15.84 4.10
C LEU A 141 -6.90 -15.80 5.48
N SER A 142 -7.40 -14.92 6.34
CA SER A 142 -6.90 -14.75 7.71
C SER A 142 -7.86 -15.40 8.70
N PHE A 143 -7.30 -16.17 9.63
CA PHE A 143 -7.99 -16.82 10.75
C PHE A 143 -7.43 -16.33 12.08
N GLY A 144 -8.32 -16.05 13.04
CA GLY A 144 -7.97 -15.61 14.38
C GLY A 144 -7.71 -14.10 14.49
N LYS A 145 -7.25 -13.69 15.66
CA LYS A 145 -6.89 -12.31 16.01
C LYS A 145 -5.59 -12.38 16.80
N ALA A 146 -4.69 -11.43 16.62
CA ALA A 146 -3.46 -11.35 17.40
C ALA A 146 -3.37 -9.96 18.04
N LYS A 147 -4.30 -9.67 18.96
CA LYS A 147 -4.34 -8.39 19.69
C LYS A 147 -3.83 -8.54 21.12
N ASN A 148 -4.08 -9.68 21.75
CA ASN A 148 -3.68 -9.96 23.13
C ASN A 148 -2.73 -11.16 23.21
N ILE A 149 -1.99 -11.25 24.33
CA ILE A 149 -1.12 -12.39 24.63
C ILE A 149 -1.95 -13.67 24.65
N GLY A 150 -1.50 -14.70 23.91
CA GLY A 150 -2.17 -16.00 23.80
C GLY A 150 -3.20 -16.09 22.67
N GLU A 151 -3.51 -14.99 21.97
CA GLU A 151 -4.29 -15.06 20.75
C GLU A 151 -3.40 -15.40 19.54
N TRP A 152 -3.91 -16.20 18.61
CA TRP A 152 -3.19 -16.61 17.41
C TRP A 152 -3.84 -16.07 16.14
N LYS A 153 -3.01 -15.77 15.14
CA LYS A 153 -3.44 -15.41 13.78
C LYS A 153 -2.69 -16.27 12.77
N HIS A 154 -3.42 -16.88 11.86
CA HIS A 154 -2.87 -17.56 10.69
C HIS A 154 -3.39 -16.88 9.44
N THR A 155 -2.50 -16.59 8.48
CA THR A 155 -2.89 -16.04 7.19
C THR A 155 -2.36 -16.95 6.09
N VAL A 156 -3.25 -17.35 5.18
CA VAL A 156 -2.90 -18.06 3.95
C VAL A 156 -3.03 -17.07 2.81
N THR A 157 -1.93 -16.85 2.09
CA THR A 157 -1.88 -15.88 1.00
C THR A 157 -1.57 -16.57 -0.32
N TYR A 158 -2.45 -16.37 -1.30
CA TYR A 158 -2.12 -16.59 -2.71
C TYR A 158 -1.58 -15.30 -3.28
N LEU A 159 -0.40 -15.35 -3.90
CA LEU A 159 0.27 -14.19 -4.48
C LEU A 159 0.72 -14.49 -5.90
N ASN A 160 0.30 -13.64 -6.83
CA ASN A 160 0.82 -13.56 -8.18
C ASN A 160 1.24 -12.11 -8.45
N ALA A 161 2.52 -11.83 -8.28
CA ALA A 161 3.11 -10.49 -8.46
C ALA A 161 4.20 -10.54 -9.54
N PRO A 162 3.86 -10.40 -10.82
CA PRO A 162 4.86 -10.30 -11.87
C PRO A 162 5.76 -9.07 -11.68
N GLN A 163 6.96 -9.12 -12.25
CA GLN A 163 7.87 -7.97 -12.26
C GLN A 163 7.17 -6.73 -12.85
N GLY A 164 7.37 -5.57 -12.21
CA GLY A 164 6.74 -4.29 -12.61
C GLY A 164 5.48 -3.91 -11.81
N LEU A 165 5.11 -4.69 -10.79
CA LEU A 165 4.17 -4.33 -9.74
C LEU A 165 4.98 -4.34 -8.44
N SER A 166 5.31 -3.18 -7.88
CA SER A 166 6.31 -3.09 -6.82
C SER A 166 5.96 -3.93 -5.60
N ARG A 167 6.87 -4.85 -5.22
CA ARG A 167 7.06 -5.33 -3.86
C ARG A 167 8.48 -4.96 -3.45
N GLY A 168 8.61 -3.97 -2.57
CA GLY A 168 9.87 -3.73 -1.86
C GLY A 168 10.18 -4.96 -1.00
N SER A 169 11.43 -5.40 -1.03
CA SER A 169 11.93 -6.64 -0.45
C SER A 169 11.71 -6.70 1.07
N PHE A 170 10.87 -7.60 1.60
CA PHE A 170 10.99 -8.10 2.99
C PHE A 170 10.39 -9.51 3.12
N VAL A 171 11.27 -10.50 3.34
CA VAL A 171 11.03 -11.69 4.18
C VAL A 171 11.83 -11.47 5.45
#